data_AF-A0AAD4JIE6-F1
#
_entry.id   AF-A0AAD4JIE6-F1
#
_cell.length_a   1.000
_cell.length_b   1.000
_cell.length_c   1.000
_cell.angle_alpha   90.00
_cell.angle_beta   90.00
_cell.angle_gamma   90.00
#
_symmetry.space_group_name_H-M   'P 1'
#
loop_
_entity.id
_entity.type
_entity.pdbx_description
1 polymer ?
#
loop_
_entity_poly.entity_id
_entity_poly.type
_entity_poly.pdbx_seq_one_letter_code
_entity_poly.pdbx_strand_id
1 'polypeptide(L)'
;MGVKYGLVVVVVVVIATSMFGTATANKNWSNVAGKWNQSAVFKYDPPNDTTFPHSVYLLPNFWSFQNCDLKRAKKVGGVNEGGGAGFEFVLKRWQPYYFACGERDGVHCKLGLMKFAVWPLIRSL
;
A
#
# COMPACT_ATOMS: atom_id res chain seq x y z
N MET A 1 -40.41 14.11 -0.08
CA MET A 1 -39.26 13.46 0.58
C MET A 1 -38.41 12.81 -0.50
N GLY A 2 -37.27 13.39 -0.85
CA GLY A 2 -36.44 12.90 -1.94
C GLY A 2 -35.03 13.44 -1.77
N VAL A 3 -34.22 12.75 -0.97
CA VAL A 3 -32.81 13.08 -0.83
C VAL A 3 -32.12 12.65 -2.13
N LYS A 4 -31.78 13.63 -2.97
CA LYS A 4 -30.88 13.44 -4.11
C LYS A 4 -29.48 13.25 -3.54
N TYR A 5 -28.99 12.01 -3.47
CA TYR A 5 -27.59 11.74 -3.15
C TYR A 5 -26.75 12.18 -4.35
N GLY A 6 -26.37 13.47 -4.35
CA GLY A 6 -25.36 14.00 -5.25
C GLY A 6 -24.07 13.22 -5.06
N LEU A 7 -23.50 12.79 -6.18
CA LEU A 7 -22.16 12.26 -6.39
C LEU A 7 -21.21 12.50 -5.20
N VAL A 8 -21.16 11.56 -4.26
CA VAL A 8 -20.14 11.58 -3.20
C VAL A 8 -18.85 11.03 -3.81
N VAL A 9 -18.16 11.85 -4.60
CA VAL A 9 -16.75 11.60 -4.95
C VAL A 9 -15.95 11.89 -3.69
N VAL A 10 -15.83 10.91 -2.78
CA VAL A 10 -14.78 11.01 -1.76
C VAL A 10 -13.46 10.79 -2.48
N VAL A 11 -12.85 11.88 -2.95
CA VAL A 11 -11.44 11.89 -3.34
C VAL A 11 -10.62 11.72 -2.06
N VAL A 12 -10.39 10.47 -1.65
CA VAL A 12 -9.37 10.20 -0.63
C VAL A 12 -8.03 10.27 -1.35
N VAL A 13 -7.43 11.45 -1.26
CA VAL A 13 -6.10 11.77 -1.76
C VAL A 13 -5.10 10.75 -1.20
N VAL A 14 -4.44 10.03 -2.10
CA VAL A 14 -3.22 9.28 -1.82
C VAL A 14 -2.19 10.30 -1.38
N ILE A 15 -1.97 10.48 -0.07
CA ILE A 15 -0.83 11.26 0.42
C ILE A 15 0.41 10.37 0.24
N ALA A 16 0.88 10.27 -1.00
CA ALA A 16 2.18 9.71 -1.33
C ALA A 16 3.21 10.83 -1.19
N THR A 17 3.52 11.22 0.03
CA THR A 17 4.71 12.04 0.28
C THR A 17 5.92 11.12 0.26
N SER A 18 6.76 11.35 -0.75
CA SER A 18 8.15 10.92 -0.98
C SER A 18 8.48 9.49 -1.44
N MET A 19 8.68 9.41 -2.76
CA MET A 19 9.82 8.83 -3.50
C MET A 19 10.02 7.30 -3.50
N PHE A 20 9.55 6.73 -4.63
CA PHE A 20 9.95 5.50 -5.33
C PHE A 20 9.54 4.14 -4.73
N GLY A 21 8.23 3.95 -4.73
CA GLY A 21 7.56 2.90 -5.48
C GLY A 21 6.15 3.44 -5.73
N THR A 22 5.69 3.56 -6.98
CA THR A 22 4.30 3.96 -7.20
C THR A 22 3.42 2.83 -6.67
N ALA A 23 2.96 2.93 -5.43
CA ALA A 23 1.89 2.10 -4.93
C ALA A 23 0.61 2.55 -5.63
N THR A 24 0.45 2.14 -6.88
CA THR A 24 -0.79 2.35 -7.62
C THR A 24 -1.74 1.23 -7.24
N ALA A 25 -2.88 1.59 -6.66
CA ALA A 25 -4.05 0.72 -6.77
C ALA A 25 -4.45 0.70 -8.26
N ASN A 26 -4.14 -0.38 -8.97
CA ASN A 26 -4.39 -0.47 -10.40
C ASN A 26 -5.91 -0.59 -10.67
N LYS A 27 -6.46 0.29 -11.51
CA LYS A 27 -7.89 0.29 -11.93
C LYS A 27 -8.21 -0.71 -13.05
N ASN A 28 -7.22 -1.33 -13.69
CA ASN A 28 -7.39 -2.08 -14.94
C ASN A 28 -7.46 -3.61 -14.78
N TRP A 29 -8.46 -4.17 -14.08
CA TRP A 29 -8.74 -5.59 -14.24
C TRP A 29 -10.23 -5.96 -14.09
N SER A 30 -10.77 -6.37 -15.24
CA SER A 30 -12.00 -7.11 -15.56
C SER A 30 -13.30 -6.82 -14.80
N ASN A 31 -14.23 -6.23 -15.56
CA ASN A 31 -15.67 -6.16 -15.32
C ASN A 31 -16.26 -7.56 -15.05
N VAL A 32 -16.33 -7.96 -13.78
CA VAL A 32 -17.37 -8.86 -13.29
C VAL A 32 -17.91 -8.18 -12.05
N ALA A 33 -19.09 -7.57 -12.19
CA ALA A 33 -19.84 -6.96 -11.12
C ALA A 33 -19.88 -7.92 -9.90
N GLY A 34 -19.17 -7.57 -8.83
CA GLY A 34 -19.20 -8.29 -7.55
C GLY A 34 -17.90 -8.87 -6.97
N LYS A 35 -16.71 -8.67 -7.55
CA LYS A 35 -15.47 -9.27 -6.99
C LYS A 35 -14.69 -8.34 -6.05
N TRP A 36 -14.68 -8.72 -4.76
CA TRP A 36 -13.59 -8.46 -3.80
C TRP A 36 -12.24 -8.90 -4.39
N ASN A 37 -11.11 -8.30 -3.94
CA ASN A 37 -9.70 -8.59 -4.33
C ASN A 37 -8.95 -7.48 -5.12
N GLN A 38 -9.17 -6.19 -4.85
CA GLN A 38 -8.24 -5.15 -5.36
C GLN A 38 -6.81 -5.47 -4.90
N SER A 39 -5.80 -5.27 -5.75
CA SER A 39 -4.41 -5.49 -5.37
C SER A 39 -3.58 -4.21 -5.37
N ALA A 40 -2.60 -4.17 -4.47
CA ALA A 40 -1.55 -3.17 -4.44
C ALA A 40 -0.26 -3.82 -4.97
N VAL A 41 0.32 -3.25 -6.02
CA VAL A 41 1.58 -3.72 -6.59
C VAL A 41 2.70 -2.81 -6.13
N PHE A 42 3.76 -3.40 -5.61
CA PHE A 42 4.93 -2.73 -5.06
C PHE A 42 6.11 -2.98 -5.98
N LYS A 43 6.70 -1.92 -6.52
CA LYS A 43 7.91 -2.00 -7.35
C LYS A 43 9.05 -1.29 -6.65
N TYR A 44 10.15 -2.00 -6.50
CA TYR A 44 11.40 -1.52 -5.91
C TYR A 44 12.55 -2.38 -6.43
N ASP A 45 13.71 -1.76 -6.60
CA ASP A 45 14.87 -2.45 -7.14
C ASP A 45 15.43 -3.48 -6.13
N PRO A 46 15.80 -4.69 -6.59
CA PRO A 46 16.54 -5.62 -5.76
C PRO A 46 17.86 -5.02 -5.24
N PRO A 47 18.31 -5.39 -4.02
CA PRO A 47 19.56 -4.88 -3.48
C PRO A 47 20.76 -5.26 -4.35
N ASN A 48 21.70 -4.31 -4.49
CA ASN A 48 23.01 -4.49 -5.12
C ASN A 48 24.04 -3.58 -4.42
N ASP A 49 25.26 -3.49 -4.94
CA ASP A 49 26.35 -2.70 -4.33
C ASP A 49 26.01 -1.21 -4.11
N THR A 50 25.06 -0.67 -4.87
CA THR A 50 24.62 0.73 -4.84
C THR A 50 23.15 0.92 -4.41
N THR A 51 22.36 -0.15 -4.43
CA THR A 51 20.93 -0.13 -4.11
C THR A 51 20.69 -0.74 -2.74
N PHE A 52 20.19 0.07 -1.79
CA PHE A 52 19.80 -0.42 -0.48
C PHE A 52 18.61 -1.38 -0.57
N PRO A 53 18.53 -2.40 0.30
CA PRO A 53 17.38 -3.29 0.33
C PRO A 53 16.10 -2.55 0.72
N HIS A 54 15.00 -2.89 0.05
CA HIS A 54 13.65 -2.44 0.39
C HIS A 54 12.74 -3.65 0.58
N SER A 55 11.80 -3.57 1.51
CA SER A 55 10.82 -4.64 1.72
C SER A 55 9.46 -4.06 2.07
N VAL A 56 8.45 -4.91 2.09
CA VAL A 56 7.08 -4.49 2.38
C VAL A 56 6.61 -5.14 3.67
N TYR A 57 6.31 -4.30 4.65
CA TYR A 57 5.68 -4.70 5.90
C TYR A 57 4.25 -4.17 5.97
N LEU A 58 3.32 -5.01 6.39
CA LEU A 58 1.96 -4.64 6.73
C LEU A 58 1.87 -4.34 8.23
N LEU A 59 1.50 -3.12 8.58
CA LEU A 59 1.34 -2.66 9.95
C LEU A 59 -0.08 -2.90 10.45
N PRO A 60 -0.26 -3.20 11.74
CA PRO A 60 -1.55 -3.63 12.29
C PRO A 60 -2.58 -2.51 12.40
N ASN A 61 -2.16 -1.25 12.47
CA ASN A 61 -3.05 -0.10 12.67
C ASN A 61 -2.37 1.24 12.34
N PHE A 62 -3.17 2.31 12.36
CA PHE A 62 -2.74 3.69 12.07
C PHE A 62 -1.66 4.21 13.04
N TRP A 63 -1.72 3.84 14.32
CA TRP A 63 -0.73 4.28 15.30
C TRP A 63 0.67 3.70 15.01
N SER A 64 0.73 2.41 14.69
CA SER A 64 1.98 1.77 14.27
C SER A 64 2.50 2.39 12.97
N PHE A 65 1.61 2.71 12.02
CA PHE A 65 1.95 3.42 10.77
C PHE A 65 2.52 4.81 10.99
N GLN A 66 1.90 5.61 11.85
CA GLN A 66 2.35 6.98 12.09
C GLN A 66 3.72 7.00 12.76
N ASN A 67 3.93 6.11 13.74
CA ASN A 67 5.15 6.03 14.53
C ASN A 67 6.24 5.14 13.94
N CYS A 68 5.99 4.47 12.81
CA CYS A 68 6.88 3.44 12.26
C CYS A 68 7.22 2.33 13.29
N ASP A 69 6.24 1.93 14.11
CA ASP A 69 6.39 0.83 15.07
C ASP A 69 6.21 -0.52 14.35
N LEU A 70 7.33 -1.17 14.06
CA LEU A 70 7.39 -2.42 13.31
C LEU A 70 7.31 -3.68 14.19
N LYS A 71 7.21 -3.56 15.52
CA LYS A 71 7.26 -4.73 16.45
C LYS A 71 6.22 -5.80 16.14
N ARG A 72 5.05 -5.38 15.63
CA ARG A 72 3.93 -6.26 15.24
C ARG A 72 3.65 -6.22 13.74
N ALA A 73 4.54 -5.62 12.96
CA ALA A 73 4.37 -5.55 11.52
C ALA A 73 4.71 -6.91 10.88
N LYS A 74 3.93 -7.31 9.89
CA LYS A 74 4.15 -8.56 9.16
C LYS A 74 4.92 -8.26 7.88
N LYS A 75 6.08 -8.88 7.67
CA LYS A 75 6.74 -8.85 6.36
C LYS A 75 5.85 -9.58 5.36
N VAL A 76 5.41 -8.88 4.32
CA VAL A 76 4.56 -9.41 3.25
C VAL A 76 5.30 -9.47 1.93
N GLY A 77 6.27 -8.58 1.70
CA GLY A 77 7.15 -8.59 0.53
C GLY A 77 8.63 -8.55 0.92
N GLY A 78 9.44 -9.41 0.31
CA GLY A 78 10.88 -9.57 0.51
C GLY A 78 11.74 -8.65 -0.35
N VAL A 79 13.05 -8.61 -0.08
CA VAL A 79 13.97 -7.61 -0.69
C VAL A 79 14.17 -7.75 -2.19
N ASN A 80 13.94 -8.94 -2.74
CA ASN A 80 14.06 -9.19 -4.18
C ASN A 80 12.71 -9.17 -4.91
N GLU A 81 11.59 -9.14 -4.17
CA GLU A 81 10.25 -9.37 -4.74
C GLU A 81 9.68 -8.13 -5.44
N GLY A 82 10.27 -6.96 -5.24
CA GLY A 82 9.88 -5.73 -5.94
C GLY A 82 10.38 -5.63 -7.38
N GLY A 83 11.30 -6.51 -7.78
CA GLY A 83 11.86 -6.53 -9.13
C GLY A 83 10.87 -7.02 -10.20
N GLY A 84 11.14 -6.69 -11.47
CA GLY A 84 10.35 -7.15 -12.62
C GLY A 84 8.89 -6.71 -12.57
N ALA A 85 7.98 -7.68 -12.39
CA ALA A 85 6.54 -7.42 -12.28
C ALA A 85 6.16 -6.70 -10.98
N GLY A 86 7.00 -6.77 -9.95
CA GLY A 86 6.75 -6.25 -8.62
C GLY A 86 6.03 -7.25 -7.70
N PHE A 87 6.00 -6.92 -6.41
CA PHE A 87 5.33 -7.69 -5.38
C PHE A 87 3.84 -7.32 -5.35
N GLU A 88 2.94 -8.28 -5.53
CA GLU A 88 1.50 -8.07 -5.49
C GLU A 88 0.90 -8.45 -4.13
N PHE A 89 0.19 -7.51 -3.50
CA PHE A 89 -0.59 -7.76 -2.29
C PHE A 89 -2.09 -7.64 -2.57
N VAL A 90 -2.85 -8.70 -2.34
CA VAL A 90 -4.31 -8.71 -2.50
C VAL A 90 -5.01 -8.15 -1.27
N LEU A 91 -5.80 -7.09 -1.46
CA LEU A 91 -6.63 -6.42 -0.46
C LEU A 91 -7.95 -7.19 -0.30
N LYS A 92 -7.97 -8.12 0.66
CA LYS A 92 -9.07 -9.06 0.89
C LYS A 92 -10.24 -8.51 1.72
N ARG A 93 -10.09 -7.37 2.39
CA ARG A 93 -11.07 -6.82 3.34
C ARG A 93 -11.34 -5.34 3.04
N TRP A 94 -12.55 -4.87 3.30
CA TRP A 94 -12.86 -3.45 3.29
C TRP A 94 -12.36 -2.79 4.58
N GLN A 95 -11.07 -2.43 4.60
CA GLN A 95 -10.42 -1.74 5.71
C GLN A 95 -9.20 -0.99 5.17
N PRO A 96 -8.68 0.03 5.90
CA PRO A 96 -7.37 0.59 5.58
C PRO A 96 -6.25 -0.44 5.80
N TYR A 97 -5.31 -0.47 4.88
CA TYR A 97 -4.06 -1.22 4.95
C TYR A 97 -2.90 -0.24 5.06
N TYR A 98 -1.99 -0.50 5.98
CA TYR A 98 -0.85 0.36 6.25
C TYR A 98 0.43 -0.38 5.90
N PHE A 99 1.18 0.14 4.94
CA PHE A 99 2.43 -0.47 4.50
C PHE A 99 3.62 0.41 4.83
N ALA A 100 4.76 -0.19 5.11
CA ALA A 100 6.03 0.52 5.24
C ALA A 100 7.22 -0.37 4.88
N CYS A 101 8.36 0.27 4.61
CA CYS A 101 9.64 -0.41 4.52
C CYS A 101 10.15 -0.76 5.93
N GLY A 102 10.43 -2.05 6.15
CA GLY A 102 10.96 -2.54 7.43
C GLY A 102 12.49 -2.60 7.50
N GLU A 103 13.16 -2.35 6.39
CA GLU A 103 14.63 -2.42 6.32
C GLU A 103 15.29 -1.34 7.19
N ARG A 104 16.50 -1.66 7.67
CA ARG A 104 17.28 -0.82 8.60
C ARG A 104 16.51 -0.48 9.87
N ASP A 105 15.85 -1.46 10.48
CA ASP A 105 15.04 -1.29 11.70
C ASP A 105 14.01 -0.14 11.61
N GLY A 106 13.43 0.04 10.42
CA GLY A 106 12.42 1.06 10.16
C GLY A 106 12.97 2.47 9.90
N VAL A 107 14.29 2.64 9.74
CA VAL A 107 14.89 3.93 9.32
C VAL A 107 14.29 4.41 8.00
N HIS A 108 14.06 3.49 7.05
CA HIS A 108 13.43 3.82 5.77
C HIS A 108 12.00 4.34 5.96
N CYS A 109 11.23 3.79 6.90
CA CYS A 109 9.90 4.31 7.26
C CYS A 109 9.97 5.68 7.94
N LYS A 110 10.87 5.86 8.91
CA LYS A 110 10.89 7.02 9.80
C LYS A 110 11.54 8.26 9.18
N LEU A 111 12.72 8.08 8.58
CA LEU A 111 13.50 9.17 7.98
C LEU A 111 13.25 9.27 6.48
N GLY A 112 13.16 8.12 5.80
CA GLY A 112 12.87 8.07 4.36
C GLY A 112 11.39 8.24 4.03
N LEU A 113 10.50 8.28 5.04
CA LEU A 113 9.05 8.34 4.87
C LEU A 113 8.50 7.23 3.96
N MET A 114 9.20 6.09 3.88
CA MET A 114 8.82 4.94 3.04
C MET A 114 7.67 4.17 3.67
N LYS A 115 6.49 4.77 3.62
CA LYS A 115 5.25 4.23 4.13
C LYS A 115 4.09 4.77 3.32
N PHE A 116 3.05 3.95 3.15
CA PHE A 116 1.82 4.37 2.49
C PHE A 116 0.60 3.63 3.04
N ALA A 117 -0.58 4.24 2.89
CA ALA A 117 -1.84 3.66 3.28
C ALA A 117 -2.74 3.49 2.06
N VAL A 118 -3.47 2.36 1.99
CA VAL A 118 -4.48 2.10 0.95
C VAL A 118 -5.78 1.68 1.61
N TRP A 119 -6.89 2.25 1.15
CA TRP A 119 -8.22 1.81 1.52
C TRP A 119 -8.96 1.34 0.27
N PRO A 120 -9.34 0.05 0.16
CA PRO A 120 -10.13 -0.43 -0.96
C PRO A 120 -11.47 0.31 -1.04
N LEU A 121 -11.81 0.82 -2.21
CA LEU A 121 -13.12 1.47 -2.43
C LEU A 121 -14.16 0.40 -2.79
N ILE A 122 -15.32 0.47 -2.16
CA ILE A 122 -16.52 -0.25 -2.62
C ILE A 122 -16.96 0.44 -3.90
N ARG A 123 -16.93 -0.26 -5.04
CA ARG A 123 -17.52 0.24 -6.28
C ARG A 123 -19.01 -0.08 -6.24
N SER A 124 -19.85 0.95 -6.16
CA SER A 124 -21.28 0.81 -6.45
C SER A 124 -21.43 0.40 -7.91
N LEU A 125 -22.21 -0.65 -8.17
CA LEU A 125 -22.60 -1.10 -9.51
C LEU A 125 -23.51 -0.08 -10.19
#